data_AF-A0A356Z540-F1
#
_entry.id   AF-A0A356Z540-F1
#
_cell.length_a   1.000
_cell.length_b   1.000
_cell.length_c   1.000
_cell.angle_alpha   90.00
_cell.angle_beta   90.00
_cell.angle_gamma   90.00
#
_symmetry.space_group_name_H-M   'P 1'
#
loop_
_entity.id
_entity.type
_entity.pdbx_description
1 polymer ?
#
loop_
_entity_poly.entity_id
_entity_poly.type
_entity_poly.pdbx_seq_one_letter_code
_entity_poly.pdbx_strand_id
1 'polypeptide(L)'
;VITALKEQIGTIQQNELKKAFNRLGELSEHDKNVIASMANSIVNQILHNPIVNLKNVAATNQGHLYAEVVNKLFELQIDNREQFDDATYKTGNPG
;
A
#
# COMPACT_ATOMS: atom_id res chain seq x y z
N VAL A 1 -2.41 0.31 -6.52
CA VAL A 1 -2.24 1.00 -5.22
C VAL A 1 -2.39 0.06 -4.02
N ILE A 2 -3.58 -0.49 -3.77
CA ILE A 2 -3.83 -1.33 -2.57
C ILE A 2 -2.83 -2.48 -2.42
N THR A 3 -2.55 -3.21 -3.52
CA THR A 3 -1.58 -4.33 -3.50
C THR A 3 -0.18 -3.86 -3.13
N ALA A 4 0.35 -2.84 -3.82
CA ALA A 4 1.68 -2.30 -3.53
C ALA A 4 1.81 -1.78 -2.09
N LEU A 5 0.76 -1.13 -1.55
CA LEU A 5 0.75 -0.69 -0.16
C LEU A 5 0.83 -1.87 0.83
N LYS A 6 0.09 -2.95 0.57
CA LYS A 6 0.16 -4.17 1.39
C LYS A 6 1.55 -4.81 1.33
N GLU A 7 2.14 -4.88 0.15
CA GLU A 7 3.47 -5.47 -0.07
C GLU A 7 4.57 -4.67 0.63
N GLN A 8 4.55 -3.34 0.52
CA GLN A 8 5.52 -2.49 1.18
C GLN A 8 5.45 -2.62 2.71
N ILE A 9 4.24 -2.53 3.29
CA ILE A 9 4.07 -2.67 4.75
C ILE A 9 4.43 -4.09 5.21
N GLY A 10 4.05 -5.12 4.44
CA GLY A 10 4.45 -6.51 4.72
C GLY A 10 5.97 -6.71 4.67
N THR A 11 6.66 -6.07 3.74
CA THR A 11 8.12 -6.10 3.64
C THR A 11 8.76 -5.45 4.86
N ILE A 12 8.26 -4.30 5.30
CA ILE A 12 8.71 -3.63 6.53
C ILE A 12 8.53 -4.57 7.74
N GLN A 13 7.34 -5.16 7.87
CA GLN A 13 7.03 -6.09 8.95
C GLN A 13 8.00 -7.28 9.00
N GLN A 14 8.26 -7.93 7.87
CA GLN A 14 9.19 -9.06 7.78
C GLN A 14 10.61 -8.65 8.16
N ASN A 15 11.07 -7.48 7.71
CA ASN A 15 12.39 -6.96 8.04
C ASN A 15 12.53 -6.67 9.54
N GLU A 16 11.51 -6.08 10.17
CA GLU A 16 11.53 -5.80 11.61
C GLU A 16 11.44 -7.08 12.45
N LEU A 17 10.63 -8.06 12.04
CA LEU A 17 10.60 -9.38 12.69
C LEU A 17 11.96 -10.06 12.62
N LYS A 18 12.61 -10.06 11.45
CA LYS A 18 13.95 -10.62 11.27
C LYS A 18 14.98 -9.92 12.18
N LYS A 19 14.96 -8.59 12.26
CA LYS A 19 15.82 -7.83 13.16
C LYS A 19 15.56 -8.16 14.63
N ALA A 20 14.30 -8.28 15.02
CA ALA A 20 13.90 -8.62 16.38
C ALA A 20 14.39 -10.02 16.77
N PHE A 21 14.16 -11.03 15.93
CA PHE A 21 14.61 -12.39 16.18
C PHE A 21 16.14 -12.50 16.24
N ASN A 22 16.87 -11.80 15.36
CA ASN A 22 18.33 -11.75 15.42
C ASN A 22 18.86 -11.13 16.72
N ARG A 23 18.15 -10.15 17.29
CA ARG A 23 18.55 -9.47 18.54
C ARG A 23 18.19 -10.26 19.80
N LEU A 24 17.07 -10.98 19.77
CA LEU A 24 16.57 -11.76 20.90
C LEU A 24 17.27 -13.13 21.05
N GLY A 25 17.96 -13.60 20.00
CA GLY A 25 18.69 -14.87 20.03
C GLY A 25 17.77 -16.08 19.86
N GLU A 26 18.06 -17.19 20.55
CA GLU A 26 17.22 -18.38 20.48
C GLU A 26 15.90 -18.16 21.22
N LEU A 27 14.81 -18.20 20.46
CA LEU A 27 13.44 -18.13 20.95
C LEU A 27 12.74 -19.47 20.67
N SER A 28 11.83 -19.85 21.57
CA SER A 28 10.94 -20.97 21.30
C SER A 28 10.03 -20.66 20.10
N GLU A 29 9.53 -21.70 19.42
CA GLU A 29 8.56 -21.51 18.33
C GLU A 29 7.28 -20.83 18.82
N HIS A 30 6.90 -21.04 20.09
CA HIS A 30 5.78 -20.34 20.70
C HIS A 30 6.02 -18.82 20.76
N ASP A 31 7.17 -18.39 21.26
CA ASP A 31 7.49 -16.97 21.40
C ASP A 31 7.60 -16.27 20.04
N LYS A 32 8.21 -16.94 19.05
CA LYS A 32 8.26 -16.44 17.67
C LYS A 32 6.84 -16.22 17.12
N ASN A 33 5.93 -17.16 17.34
CA ASN A 33 4.55 -17.08 16.89
C ASN A 33 3.77 -15.95 17.58
N VAL A 34 4.00 -15.73 18.89
CA VAL A 34 3.39 -14.61 19.63
C VAL A 34 3.84 -13.28 19.05
N ILE A 35 5.14 -13.10 18.84
CA ILE A 35 5.72 -11.86 18.28
C ILE A 35 5.22 -11.64 16.84
N ALA A 36 5.22 -12.69 16.01
CA ALA A 36 4.73 -12.61 14.64
C ALA A 36 3.22 -12.24 14.58
N SER A 37 2.41 -12.82 15.47
CA SER A 37 0.98 -12.52 15.57
C SER A 37 0.71 -11.09 16.02
N MET A 38 1.52 -10.57 16.95
CA MET A 38 1.47 -9.17 17.36
C MET A 38 1.80 -8.25 16.18
N ALA A 39 2.89 -8.52 15.45
CA ALA A 39 3.26 -7.73 14.28
C ALA A 39 2.17 -7.77 13.19
N ASN A 40 1.55 -8.94 12.95
CA ASN A 40 0.44 -9.09 12.01
C ASN A 40 -0.77 -8.23 12.43
N SER A 41 -1.07 -8.20 13.73
CA SER A 41 -2.17 -7.40 14.28
C SER A 41 -1.96 -5.91 14.05
N ILE A 42 -0.73 -5.42 14.26
CA ILE A 42 -0.36 -4.02 14.00
C ILE A 42 -0.52 -3.69 12.51
N VAL A 43 0.00 -4.54 11.61
CA VAL A 43 -0.12 -4.33 10.17
C VAL A 43 -1.58 -4.30 9.73
N ASN A 44 -2.40 -5.23 10.23
CA ASN A 44 -3.83 -5.25 9.94
C ASN A 44 -4.54 -3.97 10.40
N GLN A 45 -4.20 -3.47 11.59
CA GLN A 45 -4.78 -2.24 12.13
C GLN A 45 -4.38 -1.01 11.30
N ILE A 46 -3.12 -0.92 10.88
CA ILE A 46 -2.63 0.15 9.99
C ILE A 46 -3.32 0.09 8.63
N LEU A 47 -3.45 -1.10 8.05
CA LEU A 47 -3.97 -1.28 6.69
C LEU A 47 -5.49 -1.17 6.58
N HIS A 48 -6.23 -1.38 7.67
CA HIS A 48 -7.69 -1.38 7.64
C HIS A 48 -8.26 -0.06 7.07
N ASN A 49 -7.96 1.07 7.71
CA ASN A 49 -8.52 2.37 7.32
C ASN A 49 -8.07 2.83 5.92
N PRO A 50 -6.77 2.79 5.55
CA PRO A 50 -6.32 3.18 4.23
C PRO A 50 -6.95 2.35 3.11
N ILE A 51 -7.10 1.04 3.29
CA ILE A 51 -7.70 0.17 2.27
C ILE A 51 -9.19 0.48 2.12
N VAL A 52 -9.92 0.61 3.23
CA VAL A 52 -11.35 0.95 3.20
C VAL A 52 -11.56 2.30 2.52
N ASN A 53 -10.77 3.30 2.88
CA ASN A 53 -10.85 4.63 2.28
C ASN A 53 -10.52 4.62 0.79
N LEU A 54 -9.47 3.90 0.37
CA LEU A 54 -9.13 3.74 -1.05
C LEU A 54 -10.26 3.09 -1.85
N LYS A 55 -10.91 2.06 -1.31
CA LYS A 55 -12.05 1.41 -1.96
C LYS A 55 -13.25 2.35 -2.08
N ASN A 56 -13.55 3.10 -1.02
CA ASN A 56 -14.66 4.05 -1.01
C ASN A 56 -14.45 5.18 -2.03
N VAL A 57 -13.24 5.74 -2.10
CA VAL A 57 -12.94 6.83 -3.05
C VAL A 57 -12.84 6.31 -4.49
N ALA A 58 -12.38 5.07 -4.70
CA ALA A 58 -12.38 4.44 -6.03
C ALA A 58 -13.79 4.27 -6.62
N ALA A 59 -14.84 4.23 -5.78
CA ALA A 59 -16.23 4.22 -6.22
C ALA A 59 -16.76 5.62 -6.62
N THR A 60 -15.92 6.66 -6.56
CA THR A 60 -16.25 8.04 -6.91
C THR A 60 -15.39 8.52 -8.09
N ASN A 61 -15.74 9.67 -8.67
CA ASN A 61 -14.95 10.31 -9.75
C ASN A 61 -13.55 10.80 -9.29
N GLN A 62 -13.20 10.66 -8.00
CA GLN A 62 -11.92 11.08 -7.43
C GLN A 62 -10.92 9.92 -7.24
N GLY A 63 -11.24 8.72 -7.72
CA GLY A 63 -10.41 7.51 -7.54
C GLY A 63 -8.95 7.68 -7.97
N HIS A 64 -8.71 8.26 -9.16
CA HIS A 64 -7.37 8.44 -9.71
C HIS A 64 -6.51 9.43 -8.90
N LEU A 65 -7.08 10.55 -8.48
CA LEU A 65 -6.38 11.55 -7.66
C LEU A 65 -5.95 10.96 -6.32
N TYR A 66 -6.85 10.23 -5.66
CA TYR A 66 -6.56 9.63 -4.36
C TYR A 66 -5.52 8.50 -4.46
N ALA A 67 -5.59 7.71 -5.53
CA ALA A 67 -4.58 6.72 -5.87
C ALA A 67 -3.19 7.34 -6.05
N GLU A 68 -3.11 8.49 -6.75
CA GLU A 68 -1.85 9.23 -6.94
C GLU A 68 -1.30 9.78 -5.62
N VAL A 69 -2.16 10.36 -4.76
CA VAL A 69 -1.75 10.84 -3.43
C VAL A 69 -1.17 9.71 -2.60
N VAL A 70 -1.82 8.55 -2.55
CA VAL A 70 -1.30 7.40 -1.82
C VAL A 70 0.01 6.89 -2.42
N ASN A 71 0.13 6.84 -3.75
CA ASN A 71 1.38 6.46 -4.41
C ASN A 71 2.53 7.40 -4.04
N LYS A 72 2.27 8.71 -3.92
CA LYS A 72 3.29 9.71 -3.53
C LYS A 72 3.64 9.63 -2.05
N LEU A 73 2.65 9.48 -1.16
CA LEU A 73 2.87 9.41 0.29
C LEU A 73 3.67 8.18 0.71
N PHE A 74 3.49 7.06 -0.01
CA PHE A 74 4.13 5.79 0.31
C PHE A 74 5.19 5.37 -0.71
N GLU A 75 5.48 6.20 -1.71
CA GLU A 75 6.47 5.93 -2.77
C GLU A 75 6.27 4.57 -3.45
N LEU A 76 5.01 4.19 -3.74
CA LEU A 76 4.63 2.81 -4.11
C LEU A 76 5.14 2.32 -5.49
N GLN A 77 5.94 3.11 -6.21
CA GLN A 77 6.49 2.83 -7.55
C GLN A 77 5.50 2.19 -8.54
N ILE A 78 4.22 2.56 -8.45
CA ILE A 78 3.20 2.04 -9.34
C ILE A 78 3.29 2.85 -10.63
N ASP A 79 3.64 2.16 -11.70
CA ASP A 79 3.74 2.73 -13.04
C ASP A 79 2.33 3.15 -13.48
N ASN A 80 1.95 4.41 -13.23
CA ASN A 80 0.69 5.01 -13.66
C ASN A 80 0.70 5.27 -15.19
N ARG A 81 1.15 4.30 -15.98
CA ARG A 81 1.22 4.36 -17.45
C ARG A 81 -0.05 3.91 -18.14
N GLU A 82 -1.19 4.02 -17.48
CA GLU A 82 -2.50 3.90 -18.13
C GLU A 82 -3.39 5.06 -17.69
N GLN A 83 -3.89 5.80 -18.69
CA GLN A 83 -4.84 6.93 -18.61
C GLN A 83 -4.24 8.35 -18.51
N PHE A 84 -3.39 8.69 -19.49
CA PHE A 84 -3.25 10.07 -20.00
C PHE A 84 -3.79 10.22 -21.44
N ASP A 85 -4.76 9.38 -21.84
CA ASP A 85 -5.28 9.34 -23.22
C ASP A 85 -6.69 9.95 -23.37
N ASP A 86 -7.02 11.01 -22.63
CA ASP A 86 -8.28 11.75 -22.87
C ASP A 86 -8.16 13.29 -22.86
N ALA A 87 -6.95 13.83 -23.00
CA ALA A 87 -6.73 15.27 -23.20
C ALA A 87 -6.51 15.69 -24.67
N THR A 88 -6.67 14.77 -25.63
CA THR A 88 -6.51 15.09 -27.07
C THR A 88 -7.71 14.66 -27.92
N TYR A 89 -8.91 15.09 -27.55
CA TYR A 89 -10.02 15.19 -28.51
C TYR A 89 -10.31 16.65 -28.85
N LYS A 90 -9.53 17.11 -29.85
CA LYS A 90 -9.88 18.07 -30.91
C LYS A 90 -10.07 19.55 -30.53
N THR A 91 -8.97 20.28 -30.44
CA THR A 91 -8.88 21.56 -31.16
C THR A 91 -8.78 21.26 -32.66
N GLY A 92 -9.95 21.07 -33.29
CA GLY A 92 -10.08 20.96 -34.73
C GLY A 92 -11.13 21.93 -35.23
N ASN A 93 -10.77 23.21 -35.31
CA ASN A 93 -11.35 24.11 -36.31
C ASN A 93 -10.35 24.12 -37.47
N PRO A 94 -10.75 24.00 -38.75
CA PRO A 94 -11.49 25.08 -39.44
C PRO A 94 -12.57 24.61 -40.44
N GLY A 95 -13.67 25.35 -40.50
CA GLY A 95 -14.66 25.35 -41.58
C GLY A 95 -15.45 26.64 -41.55
#